data_AF-A0A3G8WFV5-F1
#
_entry.id   AF-A0A3G8WFV5-F1
#
_cell.length_a   1.000
_cell.length_b   1.000
_cell.length_c   1.000
_cell.angle_alpha   90.00
_cell.angle_beta   90.00
_cell.angle_gamma   90.00
#
_symmetry.space_group_name_H-M   'P 1'
#
loop_
_entity.id
_entity.type
_entity.pdbx_description
1 polymer ?
#
loop_
_entity_poly.entity_id
_entity_poly.type
_entity_poly.pdbx_seq_one_letter_code
_entity_poly.pdbx_strand_id
1 'polypeptide(L)'
;MKIKLQENEVSIVKLGDSKENNGVYTRTVTFEMNGQQFDREILLTPNGTGADYQDFENFYAMNKETVDASLTEYFSENHTYLNQPNP
;
A
#
# COMPACT_ATOMS: atom_id res chain seq x y z
N MET A 1 4.22 -7.33 -9.04
CA MET A 1 2.78 -7.13 -9.34
C MET A 1 2.50 -5.65 -9.53
N LYS A 2 1.61 -5.28 -10.47
CA LYS A 2 1.19 -3.89 -10.71
C LYS A 2 -0.26 -3.69 -10.26
N ILE A 3 -0.49 -2.69 -9.42
CA ILE A 3 -1.79 -2.23 -8.95
C ILE A 3 -2.13 -0.97 -9.73
N LYS A 4 -3.26 -1.00 -10.43
CA LYS A 4 -3.81 0.19 -11.12
C LYS A 4 -4.87 0.80 -10.24
N LEU A 5 -4.65 2.04 -9.83
CA LEU A 5 -5.58 2.76 -8.98
C LEU A 5 -5.82 4.15 -9.58
N GLN A 6 -7.05 4.39 -10.04
CA GLN A 6 -7.40 5.57 -10.83
C GLN A 6 -6.47 5.71 -12.06
N GLU A 7 -5.72 6.80 -12.16
CA GLU A 7 -4.76 7.08 -13.24
C GLU A 7 -3.32 6.67 -12.88
N ASN A 8 -3.08 6.22 -11.64
CA ASN A 8 -1.75 5.87 -11.14
C ASN A 8 -1.48 4.36 -11.25
N GLU A 9 -0.24 4.01 -11.60
CA GLU A 9 0.27 2.65 -11.57
C GLU A 9 1.29 2.52 -10.44
N VAL A 10 1.04 1.61 -9.51
CA VAL A 10 1.90 1.35 -8.35
C VAL A 10 2.30 -0.11 -8.34
N SER A 11 3.53 -0.40 -7.93
CA SER A 11 3.98 -1.78 -7.70
C SER A 11 4.34 -1.98 -6.24
N ILE A 12 3.99 -3.12 -5.66
CA ILE A 12 4.58 -3.56 -4.38
C ILE A 12 5.98 -4.08 -4.71
N VAL A 13 7.00 -3.51 -4.07
CA VAL A 13 8.40 -3.91 -4.26
C VAL A 13 8.99 -4.61 -3.04
N LYS A 14 8.41 -4.42 -1.85
CA LYS A 14 8.86 -5.08 -0.63
C LYS A 14 7.72 -5.22 0.38
N LEU A 15 7.67 -6.38 1.03
CA LEU A 15 6.91 -6.61 2.25
C LEU A 15 7.88 -6.58 3.43
N GLY A 16 7.71 -5.63 4.33
CA GLY A 16 8.48 -5.49 5.56
C GLY A 16 7.89 -6.29 6.72
N ASP A 17 8.36 -5.96 7.92
CA ASP A 17 7.92 -6.61 9.15
C ASP A 17 6.45 -6.34 9.46
N SER A 18 5.80 -7.35 10.04
CA SER A 18 4.49 -7.19 10.66
C SER A 18 4.65 -6.65 12.08
N LYS A 19 3.75 -5.77 12.49
CA LYS A 19 3.64 -5.27 13.86
C LYS A 19 2.27 -5.63 14.40
N GLU A 20 2.22 -5.98 15.68
CA GLU A 20 0.98 -6.10 16.43
C GLU A 20 0.92 -4.95 17.43
N ASN A 21 -0.20 -4.25 17.49
CA ASN A 21 -0.47 -3.23 18.49
C ASN A 21 -1.92 -3.37 18.99
N ASN A 22 -2.10 -3.82 20.23
CA ASN A 22 -3.41 -4.01 20.86
C ASN A 22 -4.37 -4.87 20.02
N GLY A 23 -3.88 -5.98 19.45
CA GLY A 23 -4.67 -6.86 18.59
C GLY A 23 -4.92 -6.35 17.16
N VAL A 24 -4.39 -5.17 16.82
CA VAL A 24 -4.36 -4.64 15.45
C VAL A 24 -3.04 -5.06 14.80
N TYR A 25 -3.13 -5.77 13.68
CA TYR A 25 -1.95 -6.21 12.93
C TYR A 25 -1.72 -5.27 11.78
N THR A 26 -0.51 -4.71 11.66
CA THR A 26 -0.09 -3.93 10.52
C THR A 26 1.17 -4.50 9.89
N ARG A 27 1.45 -4.14 8.64
CA ARG A 27 2.70 -4.49 7.96
C ARG A 27 3.20 -3.30 7.18
N THR A 28 4.50 -3.04 7.27
CA THR A 28 5.15 -2.05 6.40
C THR A 28 5.25 -2.62 4.99
N VAL A 29 4.75 -1.89 4.00
CA VAL A 29 4.80 -2.26 2.58
C VAL A 29 5.47 -1.13 1.82
N THR A 30 6.52 -1.46 1.07
CA THR A 30 7.18 -0.53 0.17
C THR A 30 6.53 -0.62 -1.20
N PHE A 31 6.06 0.52 -1.67
CA PHE A 31 5.48 0.72 -2.98
C PHE A 31 6.43 1.51 -3.87
N GLU A 32 6.31 1.31 -5.17
CA GLU A 32 7.02 2.09 -6.19
C GLU A 32 6.02 2.68 -7.18
N MET A 33 6.14 3.98 -7.43
CA MET A 33 5.39 4.72 -8.44
C MET A 33 6.32 5.66 -9.19
N ASN A 34 6.31 5.62 -10.52
CA ASN A 34 7.14 6.49 -11.37
C ASN A 34 8.65 6.49 -11.01
N GLY A 35 9.17 5.36 -10.52
CA GLY A 35 10.58 5.21 -10.08
C GLY A 35 10.88 5.78 -8.68
N GLN A 36 9.87 6.28 -7.96
CA GLN A 36 9.99 6.70 -6.57
C GLN A 36 9.40 5.64 -5.65
N GLN A 37 10.15 5.27 -4.61
CA GLN A 37 9.72 4.31 -3.60
C GLN A 37 9.21 5.03 -2.36
N PHE A 38 8.13 4.52 -1.77
CA PHE A 38 7.54 5.04 -0.54
C PHE A 38 6.98 3.90 0.31
N ASP A 39 7.08 4.05 1.62
CA ASP A 39 6.59 3.06 2.57
C ASP A 39 5.21 3.46 3.09
N ARG A 40 4.31 2.48 3.23
CA ARG A 40 3.02 2.65 3.91
C ARG A 40 2.84 1.54 4.92
N GLU A 41 2.17 1.86 6.02
CA GLU A 41 1.72 0.86 6.97
C GLU A 41 0.33 0.38 6.56
N ILE A 42 0.21 -0.92 6.28
CA ILE A 42 -1.03 -1.54 5.81
C ILE A 42 -1.63 -2.34 6.96
N LEU A 43 -2.90 -2.04 7.28
CA LEU A 43 -3.69 -2.83 8.20
C LEU A 43 -3.94 -4.23 7.62
N LEU A 44 -3.59 -5.27 8.36
CA LEU A 44 -3.83 -6.64 7.94
C LEU A 44 -5.25 -7.05 8.29
N THR A 45 -5.93 -7.69 7.35
CA THR A 45 -7.22 -8.34 7.64
C THR A 45 -7.00 -9.56 8.55
N PRO A 46 -8.00 -10.01 9.33
CA PRO A 46 -7.84 -11.14 10.25
C PRO A 46 -7.29 -12.42 9.58
N ASN A 47 -7.63 -12.64 8.32
CA ASN A 47 -7.15 -13.75 7.49
C ASN A 47 -5.89 -13.41 6.66
N GLY A 48 -5.48 -12.14 6.64
CA GLY A 48 -4.32 -11.61 5.92
C GLY A 48 -3.00 -11.62 6.70
N THR A 49 -3.01 -12.20 7.92
CA THR A 49 -1.82 -12.46 8.74
C THR A 49 -0.95 -13.61 8.22
N GLY A 50 -1.40 -14.28 7.15
CA GLY A 50 -0.81 -15.48 6.54
C GLY A 50 0.62 -15.32 6.04
N ALA A 51 1.56 -15.56 6.96
CA ALA A 51 2.84 -16.27 6.90
C ALA A 51 3.83 -16.15 5.72
N ASP A 52 3.43 -15.85 4.49
CA ASP A 52 4.37 -15.85 3.35
C ASP A 52 4.73 -14.42 2.92
N TYR A 53 5.91 -14.00 3.35
CA TYR A 53 6.51 -12.67 3.12
C TYR A 53 6.94 -12.42 1.67
N GLN A 54 6.70 -13.37 0.77
CA GLN A 54 7.25 -13.35 -0.60
C GLN A 54 6.19 -13.32 -1.70
N ASP A 55 4.91 -13.54 -1.37
CA ASP A 55 3.84 -13.52 -2.36
C ASP A 55 3.08 -12.19 -2.32
N PHE A 56 3.54 -11.25 -3.15
CA PHE A 56 2.90 -9.94 -3.30
C PHE A 56 1.46 -10.05 -3.82
N GLU A 57 1.17 -11.06 -4.62
CA GLU A 57 -0.14 -11.21 -5.24
C GLU A 57 -1.16 -11.69 -4.22
N ASN A 58 -0.80 -12.71 -3.45
CA ASN A 58 -1.62 -13.21 -2.37
C ASN A 58 -1.79 -12.17 -1.25
N PHE A 59 -0.72 -11.45 -0.89
CA PHE A 59 -0.79 -10.36 0.08
C PHE A 59 -1.80 -9.29 -0.35
N TYR A 60 -1.70 -8.82 -1.60
CA TYR A 60 -2.63 -7.83 -2.13
C TYR A 60 -4.06 -8.37 -2.21
N ALA A 61 -4.26 -9.62 -2.64
CA ALA A 61 -5.59 -10.23 -2.70
C ALA A 61 -6.27 -10.30 -1.32
N MET A 62 -5.52 -10.65 -0.26
CA MET A 62 -6.04 -10.77 1.10
C MET A 62 -6.28 -9.41 1.79
N ASN A 63 -5.52 -8.38 1.41
CA ASN A 63 -5.54 -7.07 2.06
C ASN A 63 -5.99 -5.95 1.10
N LYS A 64 -6.64 -6.29 -0.01
CA LYS A 64 -6.92 -5.39 -1.13
C LYS A 64 -7.55 -4.07 -0.69
N GLU A 65 -8.61 -4.15 0.11
CA GLU A 65 -9.35 -2.97 0.55
C GLU A 65 -8.48 -2.02 1.37
N THR A 66 -7.66 -2.55 2.28
CA THR A 66 -6.76 -1.76 3.12
C THR A 66 -5.57 -1.19 2.35
N VAL A 67 -5.06 -1.92 1.35
CA VAL A 67 -4.01 -1.44 0.45
C VAL A 67 -4.53 -0.31 -0.42
N ASP A 68 -5.68 -0.51 -1.06
CA ASP A 68 -6.32 0.50 -1.91
C ASP A 68 -6.66 1.77 -1.12
N ALA A 69 -7.18 1.62 0.11
CA ALA A 69 -7.44 2.76 0.98
C ALA A 69 -6.15 3.52 1.33
N SER A 70 -5.07 2.81 1.70
CA SER A 70 -3.79 3.44 2.02
C SER A 70 -3.14 4.14 0.81
N LEU A 71 -3.24 3.55 -0.38
CA LEU A 71 -2.79 4.17 -1.63
C LEU A 71 -3.65 5.39 -1.99
N THR A 72 -4.97 5.30 -1.84
CA THR A 72 -5.88 6.42 -2.08
C THR A 72 -5.58 7.60 -1.16
N GLU A 73 -5.29 7.32 0.12
CA GLU A 73 -4.87 8.33 1.09
C GLU A 73 -3.54 8.95 0.68
N TYR A 74 -2.52 8.14 0.38
CA TYR A 74 -1.23 8.63 -0.10
C TYR A 74 -1.38 9.51 -1.35
N PHE A 75 -2.23 9.12 -2.30
CA PHE A 75 -2.51 9.94 -3.47
C PHE A 75 -3.23 11.22 -3.09
N SER A 76 -4.19 11.19 -2.19
CA SER A 76 -4.90 12.40 -1.75
C SER A 76 -3.97 13.39 -1.05
N GLU A 77 -3.03 12.89 -0.24
CA GLU A 77 -1.98 13.67 0.44
C GLU A 77 -0.94 14.23 -0.55
N ASN A 78 -0.59 13.46 -1.57
CA ASN A 78 0.40 13.86 -2.58
C ASN A 78 -0.22 14.54 -3.82
N HIS A 79 -1.56 14.54 -3.95
CA HIS A 79 -2.32 15.20 -5.01
C HIS A 79 -2.26 16.74 -4.91
N THR A 80 -1.64 17.30 -3.87
CA THR A 80 -1.24 18.71 -3.89
C THR A 80 -0.11 18.99 -4.90
N TYR A 81 0.64 17.99 -5.38
CA TYR A 81 1.74 18.23 -6.33
C TYR A 81 1.36 18.21 -7.82
N LEU A 82 0.17 17.76 -8.19
CA LEU A 82 -0.21 17.63 -9.61
C LEU A 82 -1.43 18.47 -10.03
N ASN A 83 -2.12 19.17 -9.11
CA ASN A 83 -3.31 19.92 -9.48
C ASN A 83 -3.54 21.23 -8.70
N GLN A 84 -2.51 22.10 -8.65
CA GLN A 84 -2.77 23.55 -8.54
C GLN A 84 -2.48 24.22 -9.89
N PRO A 85 -3.50 24.48 -10.73
CA PRO A 85 -3.40 25.59 -11.66
C PRO A 85 -3.24 26.86 -10.82
N ASN A 86 -2.09 27.49 -10.98
CA ASN A 86 -1.75 28.78 -10.38
C ASN A 86 -2.89 29.80 -10.69
N PRO A 87 -3.52 30.44 -9.69
CA PRO A 87 -4.33 31.63 -9.94
C PRO A 87 -3.46 32.83 -10.33
#